data_AF-A0A915V9P5-F1
#
_entry.id   AF-A0A915V9P5-F1
#
_cell.length_a   1.000
_cell.length_b   1.000
_cell.length_c   1.000
_cell.angle_alpha   90.00
_cell.angle_beta   90.00
_cell.angle_gamma   90.00
#
_symmetry.space_group_name_H-M   'P 1'
#
loop_
_entity.id
_entity.type
_entity.pdbx_description
1 polymer ?
#
loop_
_entity_poly.entity_id
_entity_poly.type
_entity_poly.pdbx_seq_one_letter_code
_entity_poly.pdbx_strand_id
1 'polypeptide(L)'
;MSEAFSTQDYLDFRRARSKGFLRRAWAALSGHKTDLIAWDEVRDKLKLRGFIRRGIQTVPVDKIKGSVGRYRDFDNAFLPTNDGSSSRWRKINRAFYDDISLPPVSLYKVGDVYFVLDGNHRVSVAREHGVKYIDAEVQEAITRVPVTAEDIDADALELLGEYAEFLERTRLDILRPEQNIRFSIGGGYARLLEHIAVHRYFMGLDLQREVSEDGAVTDWYDNVYLPIVEAIRKEGILQDFPGRTEADLYLWIMDHKHYLKEHCSCDVPPEEAVADYAEHFAEKPPLRRLQEALDHIVDTIGAVLPHRSHSGIDPVEAEIVER
;
A
#
# COMPACT_ATOMS: atom_id res chain seq x y z
N MET A 1 35.81 -17.31 -33.10
CA MET A 1 35.36 -16.59 -31.89
C MET A 1 33.87 -16.25 -31.91
N SER A 2 33.28 -15.79 -33.02
CA SER A 2 31.85 -15.41 -33.09
C SER A 2 30.84 -16.56 -32.85
N GLU A 3 31.14 -17.80 -33.26
CA GLU A 3 30.22 -18.95 -33.08
C GLU A 3 30.12 -19.45 -31.63
N ALA A 4 31.21 -19.37 -30.86
CA ALA A 4 31.23 -19.76 -29.45
C ALA A 4 30.35 -18.82 -28.60
N PHE A 5 30.44 -17.50 -28.83
CA PHE A 5 29.60 -16.52 -28.15
C PHE A 5 28.13 -16.61 -28.58
N SER A 6 27.85 -16.89 -29.86
CA SER A 6 26.47 -17.11 -30.35
C SER A 6 25.78 -18.28 -29.66
N THR A 7 26.53 -19.35 -29.40
CA THR A 7 26.06 -20.57 -28.72
C THR A 7 25.88 -20.32 -27.22
N GLN A 8 26.84 -19.64 -26.58
CA GLN A 8 26.76 -19.25 -25.17
C GLN A 8 25.54 -18.34 -24.90
N ASP A 9 25.32 -17.29 -25.71
CA ASP A 9 24.17 -16.39 -25.59
C ASP A 9 22.84 -17.14 -25.66
N TYR A 10 22.77 -18.15 -26.54
CA TYR A 10 21.56 -18.95 -26.71
C TYR A 10 21.30 -19.84 -25.49
N LEU A 11 22.35 -20.45 -24.92
CA LEU A 11 22.26 -21.26 -23.71
C LEU A 11 21.87 -20.41 -22.50
N ASP A 12 22.41 -19.21 -22.35
CA ASP A 12 22.08 -18.29 -21.27
C ASP A 12 20.61 -17.84 -21.36
N PHE A 13 20.12 -17.49 -22.55
CA PHE A 13 18.69 -17.19 -22.75
C PHE A 13 17.81 -18.38 -22.38
N ARG A 14 18.17 -19.60 -22.81
CA ARG A 14 17.43 -20.83 -22.47
C ARG A 14 17.41 -21.06 -20.96
N ARG A 15 18.53 -20.82 -20.26
CA ARG A 15 18.62 -20.93 -18.80
C ARG A 15 17.69 -19.92 -18.11
N ALA A 16 17.75 -18.64 -18.50
CA ALA A 16 16.89 -17.59 -17.95
C ALA A 16 15.40 -17.91 -18.17
N ARG A 17 15.02 -18.36 -19.38
CA ARG A 17 13.66 -18.77 -19.72
C ARG A 17 13.18 -19.99 -18.93
N SER A 18 14.04 -21.00 -18.78
CA SER A 18 13.73 -22.18 -17.97
C SER A 18 13.52 -21.82 -16.49
N LYS A 19 14.32 -20.92 -15.92
CA LYS A 19 14.11 -20.39 -14.56
C LYS A 19 12.75 -19.70 -14.42
N GLY A 20 12.40 -18.80 -15.34
CA GLY A 20 11.10 -18.10 -15.32
C GLY A 20 9.89 -19.05 -15.49
N PHE A 21 10.05 -20.14 -16.25
CA PHE A 21 9.02 -21.18 -16.36
C PHE A 21 8.84 -21.95 -15.06
N LEU A 22 9.92 -22.41 -14.43
CA LEU A 22 9.87 -23.13 -13.15
C LEU A 22 9.24 -22.28 -12.03
N ARG A 23 9.57 -20.98 -11.99
CA ARG A 23 8.97 -20.01 -11.06
C ARG A 23 7.46 -19.93 -11.24
N ARG A 24 6.97 -19.78 -12.48
CA ARG A 24 5.53 -19.75 -12.78
C ARG A 24 4.83 -21.05 -12.42
N ALA A 25 5.44 -22.20 -12.72
CA ALA A 25 4.88 -23.50 -12.34
C ALA A 25 4.75 -23.65 -10.82
N TRP A 26 5.78 -23.25 -10.07
CA TRP A 26 5.76 -23.28 -8.60
C TRP A 26 4.76 -22.28 -8.00
N ALA A 27 4.63 -21.11 -8.62
CA ALA A 27 3.68 -20.08 -8.23
C ALA A 27 2.23 -20.51 -8.44
N ALA A 28 1.93 -21.19 -9.54
CA ALA A 28 0.60 -21.76 -9.78
C ALA A 28 0.20 -22.82 -8.75
N LEU A 29 1.17 -23.56 -8.20
CA LEU A 29 0.95 -24.54 -7.13
C LEU A 29 0.82 -23.90 -5.74
N SER A 30 1.55 -22.81 -5.50
CA SER A 30 1.62 -22.13 -4.19
C SER A 30 0.67 -20.93 -4.08
N GLY A 31 -0.07 -20.58 -5.13
CA GLY A 31 -0.97 -19.43 -5.17
C GLY A 31 -0.28 -18.06 -5.24
N HIS A 32 1.04 -18.00 -5.40
CA HIS A 32 1.78 -16.74 -5.46
C HIS A 32 1.66 -16.08 -6.84
N LYS A 33 1.60 -14.74 -6.88
CA LYS A 33 1.67 -13.98 -8.15
C LYS A 33 3.13 -13.83 -8.60
N THR A 34 3.42 -14.20 -9.83
CA THR A 34 4.75 -14.04 -10.45
C THR A 34 4.83 -12.91 -11.46
N ASP A 35 3.73 -12.21 -11.68
CA ASP A 35 3.69 -11.17 -12.69
C ASP A 35 4.46 -9.94 -12.23
N LEU A 36 5.12 -9.29 -13.17
CA LEU A 36 5.80 -8.04 -12.91
C LEU A 36 4.77 -6.95 -12.64
N ILE A 37 5.06 -6.09 -11.67
CA ILE A 37 4.10 -5.08 -11.21
C ILE A 37 3.96 -3.99 -12.25
N ALA A 38 2.72 -3.69 -12.62
CA ALA A 38 2.40 -2.68 -13.61
C ALA A 38 2.45 -1.30 -12.97
N TRP A 39 3.16 -0.36 -13.61
CA TRP A 39 3.20 1.03 -13.16
C TRP A 39 1.81 1.65 -13.02
N ASP A 40 0.89 1.34 -13.92
CA ASP A 40 -0.45 1.93 -13.90
C ASP A 40 -1.22 1.57 -12.61
N GLU A 41 -1.07 0.35 -12.11
CA GLU A 41 -1.67 -0.08 -10.84
C GLU A 41 -1.16 0.77 -9.66
N VAL A 42 0.15 0.99 -9.61
CA VAL A 42 0.80 1.79 -8.56
C VAL A 42 0.43 3.27 -8.70
N ARG A 43 0.42 3.80 -9.92
CA ARG A 43 0.04 5.19 -10.21
C ARG A 43 -1.38 5.46 -9.78
N ASP A 44 -2.31 4.57 -10.13
CA ASP A 44 -3.73 4.78 -9.92
C ASP A 44 -4.08 4.62 -8.44
N LYS A 45 -3.55 3.59 -7.75
CA LYS A 45 -3.78 3.37 -6.31
C LYS A 45 -3.17 4.48 -5.45
N LEU A 46 -1.94 4.91 -5.75
CA LEU A 46 -1.26 5.96 -4.98
C LEU A 46 -1.60 7.38 -5.45
N LYS A 47 -2.50 7.53 -6.43
CA LYS A 47 -2.89 8.81 -7.06
C LYS A 47 -1.68 9.68 -7.42
N LEU A 48 -0.63 9.07 -7.97
CA LEU A 48 0.64 9.75 -8.22
C LEU A 48 0.47 10.90 -9.21
N ARG A 49 0.95 12.09 -8.84
CA ARG A 49 0.86 13.30 -9.67
C ARG A 49 2.24 13.92 -9.86
N GLY A 50 2.53 14.29 -11.10
CA GLY A 50 3.76 14.97 -11.48
C GLY A 50 4.99 14.06 -11.44
N PHE A 51 6.03 14.49 -12.15
CA PHE A 51 7.33 13.82 -12.16
C PHE A 51 8.43 14.86 -12.00
N ILE A 52 9.45 14.54 -11.21
CA ILE A 52 10.66 15.33 -11.08
C ILE A 52 11.81 14.58 -11.72
N ARG A 53 12.51 15.20 -12.67
CA ARG A 53 13.72 14.63 -13.26
C ARG A 53 14.83 14.63 -12.22
N ARG A 54 15.38 13.45 -11.93
CA ARG A 54 16.54 13.27 -11.04
C ARG A 54 17.86 13.10 -11.79
N GLY A 55 17.80 12.97 -13.11
CA GLY A 55 18.97 12.80 -13.97
C GLY A 55 19.51 11.37 -13.92
N ILE A 56 20.78 11.20 -14.28
CA ILE A 56 21.45 9.90 -14.29
C ILE A 56 21.88 9.53 -12.86
N GLN A 57 21.53 8.33 -12.43
CA GLN A 57 21.83 7.79 -11.12
C GLN A 57 22.19 6.32 -11.22
N THR A 58 23.08 5.85 -10.35
CA THR A 58 23.37 4.43 -10.18
C THR A 58 22.33 3.81 -9.24
N VAL A 59 21.54 2.87 -9.75
CA VAL A 59 20.36 2.33 -9.06
C VAL A 59 20.56 0.86 -8.68
N PRO A 60 20.22 0.44 -7.45
CA PRO A 60 20.20 -0.97 -7.06
C PRO A 60 19.20 -1.78 -7.90
N VAL A 61 19.66 -2.87 -8.50
CA VAL A 61 18.84 -3.68 -9.42
C VAL A 61 17.70 -4.41 -8.70
N ASP A 62 17.84 -4.69 -7.41
CA ASP A 62 16.86 -5.31 -6.53
C ASP A 62 15.69 -4.38 -6.16
N LYS A 63 15.92 -3.06 -6.16
CA LYS A 63 14.89 -2.02 -5.99
C LYS A 63 14.04 -1.78 -7.25
N ILE A 64 14.41 -2.37 -8.40
CA ILE A 64 13.59 -2.35 -9.61
C ILE A 64 12.50 -3.43 -9.47
N LYS A 65 11.26 -3.03 -9.20
CA LYS A 65 10.16 -3.96 -8.85
C LYS A 65 9.12 -4.15 -9.94
N GLY A 66 9.06 -3.25 -10.91
CA GLY A 66 8.00 -3.27 -11.91
C GLY A 66 8.39 -2.67 -13.25
N SER A 67 7.41 -2.58 -14.15
CA SER A 67 7.61 -1.94 -15.45
C SER A 67 6.39 -1.13 -15.88
N VAL A 68 6.65 -0.04 -16.60
CA VAL A 68 5.62 0.80 -17.22
C VAL A 68 5.00 0.10 -18.43
N GLY A 69 5.78 -0.73 -19.12
CA GLY A 69 5.32 -1.50 -20.26
C GLY A 69 5.97 -2.86 -20.33
N ARG A 70 5.42 -3.80 -21.10
CA ARG A 70 5.99 -5.16 -21.26
C ARG A 70 6.07 -5.96 -19.95
N TYR A 71 5.30 -5.60 -18.92
CA TYR A 71 5.21 -6.35 -17.67
C TYR A 71 4.68 -7.79 -17.86
N ARG A 72 4.06 -8.09 -19.02
CA ARG A 72 3.65 -9.45 -19.41
C ARG A 72 4.77 -10.27 -20.08
N ASP A 73 5.82 -9.61 -20.55
CA ASP A 73 6.97 -10.27 -21.22
C ASP A 73 7.99 -10.81 -20.21
N PHE A 74 7.86 -10.44 -18.94
CA PHE A 74 8.80 -10.77 -17.87
C PHE A 74 8.06 -11.16 -16.59
N ASP A 75 8.66 -12.01 -15.77
CA ASP A 75 8.18 -12.28 -14.41
C ASP A 75 8.70 -11.21 -13.42
N ASN A 76 8.30 -11.29 -12.16
CA ASN A 76 8.76 -10.42 -11.07
C ASN A 76 10.28 -10.50 -10.78
N ALA A 77 10.97 -11.49 -11.34
CA ALA A 77 12.44 -11.57 -11.34
C ALA A 77 13.08 -10.92 -12.58
N PHE A 78 12.28 -10.32 -13.46
CA PHE A 78 12.67 -9.82 -14.79
C PHE A 78 13.19 -10.93 -15.73
N LEU A 79 12.75 -12.18 -15.55
CA LEU A 79 13.10 -13.28 -16.45
C LEU A 79 12.12 -13.34 -17.63
N PRO A 80 12.60 -13.53 -18.88
CA PRO A 80 11.74 -13.59 -20.05
C PRO A 80 10.68 -14.71 -19.93
N THR A 81 9.42 -14.35 -20.17
CA THR A 81 8.30 -15.30 -20.11
C THR A 81 7.93 -15.87 -21.48
N ASN A 82 8.36 -15.19 -22.56
CA ASN A 82 8.09 -15.54 -23.95
C ASN A 82 9.36 -15.53 -24.81
N ASP A 83 9.31 -16.29 -25.91
CA ASP A 83 10.44 -16.46 -26.82
C ASP A 83 10.55 -15.29 -27.83
N GLY A 84 9.51 -14.46 -27.97
CA GLY A 84 9.45 -13.33 -28.91
C GLY A 84 10.50 -12.25 -28.66
N SER A 85 11.11 -12.25 -27.48
CA SER A 85 12.13 -11.28 -27.08
C SER A 85 13.57 -11.81 -27.13
N SER A 86 13.77 -13.07 -27.52
CA SER A 86 15.05 -13.78 -27.50
C SER A 86 16.16 -13.08 -28.27
N SER A 87 15.89 -12.59 -29.49
CA SER A 87 16.90 -11.93 -30.32
C SER A 87 17.46 -10.66 -29.66
N ARG A 88 16.58 -9.81 -29.11
CA ARG A 88 16.98 -8.58 -28.43
C ARG A 88 17.69 -8.88 -27.12
N TRP A 89 17.21 -9.84 -26.34
CA TRP A 89 17.84 -10.27 -25.09
C TRP A 89 19.28 -10.77 -25.34
N ARG A 90 19.46 -11.67 -26.32
CA ARG A 90 20.78 -12.20 -26.71
C ARG A 90 21.74 -11.11 -27.19
N LYS A 91 21.24 -10.12 -27.96
CA LYS A 91 22.07 -8.99 -28.39
C LYS A 91 22.58 -8.16 -27.20
N ILE A 92 21.73 -7.93 -26.20
CA ILE A 92 22.13 -7.21 -24.97
C ILE A 92 23.09 -8.06 -24.14
N ASN A 93 22.83 -9.36 -24.00
CA ASN A 93 23.69 -10.30 -23.29
C ASN A 93 25.10 -10.37 -23.91
N ARG A 94 25.17 -10.34 -25.25
CA ARG A 94 26.44 -10.29 -25.96
C ARG A 94 27.21 -9.01 -25.68
N ALA A 95 26.53 -7.86 -25.73
CA ALA A 95 27.14 -6.58 -25.42
C ALA A 95 27.71 -6.55 -23.98
N PHE A 96 27.10 -7.30 -23.06
CA PHE A 96 27.63 -7.49 -21.71
C PHE A 96 28.95 -8.30 -21.71
N TYR A 97 29.02 -9.40 -22.45
CA TYR A 97 30.27 -10.18 -22.60
C TYR A 97 31.38 -9.41 -23.31
N ASP A 98 31.02 -8.57 -24.27
CA ASP A 98 31.96 -7.75 -25.05
C ASP A 98 32.41 -6.49 -24.29
N ASP A 99 31.99 -6.31 -23.03
CA ASP A 99 32.24 -5.12 -22.18
C ASP A 99 31.87 -3.79 -22.87
N ILE A 100 30.82 -3.83 -23.68
CA ILE A 100 30.31 -2.67 -24.40
C ILE A 100 29.44 -1.85 -23.45
N SER A 101 29.84 -0.60 -23.20
CA SER A 101 29.02 0.34 -22.46
C SER A 101 27.68 0.55 -23.16
N LEU A 102 26.61 0.07 -22.51
CA LEU A 102 25.24 0.30 -22.98
C LEU A 102 24.72 1.64 -22.47
N PRO A 103 23.76 2.28 -23.16
CA PRO A 103 23.12 3.47 -22.64
C PRO A 103 22.44 3.16 -21.29
N PRO A 104 22.20 4.17 -20.44
CA PRO A 104 21.46 3.99 -19.20
C PRO A 104 20.03 3.49 -19.49
N VAL A 105 19.44 2.82 -18.50
CA VAL A 105 18.00 2.48 -18.52
C VAL A 105 17.17 3.70 -18.13
N SER A 106 15.88 3.74 -18.47
CA SER A 106 14.99 4.82 -18.04
C SER A 106 14.04 4.28 -16.99
N LEU A 107 14.00 4.89 -15.81
CA LEU A 107 13.21 4.43 -14.68
C LEU A 107 12.26 5.52 -14.16
N TYR A 108 11.05 5.10 -13.79
CA TYR A 108 10.22 5.84 -12.86
C TYR A 108 10.53 5.41 -11.43
N LYS A 109 10.59 6.36 -10.50
CA LYS A 109 10.81 6.13 -9.07
C LYS A 109 9.57 6.57 -8.29
N VAL A 110 9.18 5.79 -7.29
CA VAL A 110 8.20 6.18 -6.27
C VAL A 110 8.68 5.64 -4.92
N GLY A 111 8.84 6.51 -3.93
CA GLY A 111 9.50 6.14 -2.67
C GLY A 111 10.88 5.54 -2.91
N ASP A 112 11.05 4.29 -2.48
CA ASP A 112 12.31 3.53 -2.60
C ASP A 112 12.35 2.55 -3.78
N VAL A 113 11.32 2.52 -4.62
CA VAL A 113 11.18 1.51 -5.68
C VAL A 113 11.20 2.12 -7.08
N TYR A 114 11.62 1.28 -8.04
CA TYR A 114 11.80 1.69 -9.42
C TYR A 114 11.00 0.82 -10.38
N PHE A 115 10.51 1.46 -11.44
CA PHE A 115 9.73 0.87 -12.51
C PHE A 115 10.39 1.18 -13.85
N VAL A 116 10.57 0.15 -14.67
CA VAL A 116 11.25 0.31 -15.96
C VAL A 116 10.36 1.01 -16.97
N LEU A 117 10.75 2.21 -17.40
CA LEU A 117 10.15 2.90 -18.55
C LEU A 117 10.73 2.36 -19.85
N ASP A 118 12.06 2.26 -19.93
CA ASP A 118 12.78 1.61 -21.03
C ASP A 118 13.99 0.83 -20.52
N GLY A 119 14.33 -0.27 -21.22
CA GLY A 119 15.51 -1.07 -20.90
C GLY A 119 15.23 -2.38 -20.15
N ASN A 120 14.01 -2.92 -20.22
CA ASN A 120 13.63 -4.19 -19.57
C ASN A 120 14.62 -5.35 -19.83
N HIS A 121 15.11 -5.49 -21.07
CA HIS A 121 16.12 -6.49 -21.43
C HIS A 121 17.47 -6.27 -20.74
N ARG A 122 17.88 -5.01 -20.55
CA ARG A 122 19.13 -4.66 -19.85
C ARG A 122 19.02 -5.00 -18.36
N VAL A 123 17.88 -4.70 -17.73
CA VAL A 123 17.61 -5.08 -16.34
C VAL A 123 17.60 -6.60 -16.18
N SER A 124 16.93 -7.32 -17.11
CA SER A 124 16.90 -8.78 -17.13
C SER A 124 18.30 -9.40 -17.21
N VAL A 125 19.11 -8.94 -18.16
CA VAL A 125 20.50 -9.40 -18.34
C VAL A 125 21.36 -9.05 -17.12
N ALA A 126 21.25 -7.84 -16.60
CA ALA A 126 21.97 -7.41 -15.39
C ALA A 126 21.65 -8.33 -14.19
N ARG A 127 20.38 -8.72 -14.01
CA ARG A 127 19.97 -9.68 -12.97
C ARG A 127 20.53 -11.08 -13.20
N GLU A 128 20.48 -11.58 -14.44
CA GLU A 128 21.00 -12.92 -14.76
C GLU A 128 22.51 -13.03 -14.49
N HIS A 129 23.26 -11.95 -14.72
CA HIS A 129 24.70 -11.85 -14.41
C HIS A 129 25.01 -11.44 -12.96
N GLY A 130 24.01 -11.24 -12.11
CA GLY A 130 24.22 -10.88 -10.70
C GLY A 130 24.78 -9.46 -10.49
N VAL A 131 24.60 -8.57 -11.46
CA VAL A 131 24.98 -7.16 -11.35
C VAL A 131 24.12 -6.48 -10.29
N LYS A 132 24.76 -5.82 -9.32
CA LYS A 132 24.08 -5.20 -8.19
C LYS A 132 23.50 -3.81 -8.52
N TYR A 133 24.15 -3.08 -9.42
CA TYR A 133 23.82 -1.69 -9.73
C TYR A 133 23.80 -1.45 -11.24
N ILE A 134 22.89 -0.59 -11.69
CA ILE A 134 22.76 -0.20 -13.09
C ILE A 134 22.60 1.31 -13.22
N ASP A 135 23.21 1.90 -14.23
CA ASP A 135 23.03 3.33 -14.52
C ASP A 135 21.66 3.58 -15.16
N ALA A 136 20.95 4.56 -14.62
CA ALA A 136 19.58 4.86 -14.99
C ALA A 136 19.31 6.36 -15.05
N GLU A 137 18.57 6.81 -16.06
CA GLU A 137 17.89 8.10 -16.02
C GLU A 137 16.60 7.97 -15.21
N VAL A 138 16.49 8.72 -14.11
CA VAL A 138 15.40 8.57 -13.14
C VAL A 138 14.44 9.76 -13.21
N GLN A 139 13.14 9.46 -13.30
CA GLN A 139 12.06 10.42 -13.07
C GLN A 139 11.25 9.98 -11.84
N GLU A 140 11.18 10.82 -10.83
CA GLU A 140 10.53 10.49 -9.56
C GLU A 140 9.10 11.05 -9.51
N ALA A 141 8.13 10.18 -9.27
CA ALA A 141 6.78 10.54 -8.93
C ALA A 141 6.69 10.84 -7.42
N ILE A 142 6.03 11.95 -7.08
CA ILE A 142 5.91 12.38 -5.68
C ILE A 142 4.69 11.72 -5.05
N THR A 143 4.89 11.18 -3.86
CA THR A 143 3.86 10.59 -3.00
C THR A 143 4.06 11.09 -1.57
N ARG A 144 2.96 11.20 -0.82
CA ARG A 144 2.98 11.57 0.61
C ARG A 144 3.24 10.37 1.52
N VAL A 145 3.04 9.16 1.00
CA VAL A 145 3.24 7.93 1.78
C VAL A 145 4.63 7.35 1.52
N PRO A 146 5.31 6.81 2.53
CA PRO A 146 6.54 6.06 2.32
C PRO A 146 6.19 4.74 1.62
N VAL A 147 6.82 4.51 0.46
CA VAL A 147 6.66 3.30 -0.36
C VAL A 147 7.98 2.55 -0.35
N THR A 148 8.02 1.37 0.27
CA THR A 148 9.21 0.52 0.35
C THR A 148 9.16 -0.63 -0.66
N ALA A 149 10.25 -1.38 -0.78
CA ALA A 149 10.35 -2.53 -1.68
C ALA A 149 9.46 -3.70 -1.26
N GLU A 150 9.17 -3.78 0.02
CA GLU A 150 8.32 -4.75 0.68
C GLU A 150 6.83 -4.44 0.49
N ASP A 151 6.49 -3.17 0.29
CA ASP A 151 5.09 -2.71 0.14
C ASP A 151 4.55 -2.82 -1.31
N ILE A 152 5.30 -3.44 -2.23
CA ILE A 152 4.89 -3.55 -3.63
C ILE A 152 4.24 -4.91 -3.88
N ASP A 153 3.04 -5.09 -3.35
CA ASP A 153 2.09 -6.13 -3.76
C ASP A 153 0.67 -5.55 -3.83
N ALA A 154 -0.30 -6.34 -4.33
CA ALA A 154 -1.64 -5.84 -4.58
C ALA A 154 -2.37 -5.36 -3.30
N ASP A 155 -2.14 -6.04 -2.18
CA ASP A 155 -2.83 -5.80 -0.91
C ASP A 155 -2.17 -4.61 -0.19
N ALA A 156 -0.84 -4.56 -0.15
CA ALA A 156 -0.08 -3.44 0.40
C ALA A 156 -0.32 -2.14 -0.38
N LEU A 157 -0.43 -2.19 -1.72
CA LEU A 157 -0.76 -1.02 -2.52
C LEU A 157 -2.16 -0.48 -2.23
N GLU A 158 -3.12 -1.34 -1.86
CA GLU A 158 -4.45 -0.88 -1.44
C GLU A 158 -4.36 -0.08 -0.14
N LEU A 159 -3.68 -0.63 0.87
CA LEU A 159 -3.45 0.03 2.16
C LEU A 159 -2.68 1.35 2.01
N LEU A 160 -1.68 1.38 1.13
CA LEU A 160 -0.94 2.61 0.82
C LEU A 160 -1.81 3.65 0.11
N GLY A 161 -2.74 3.23 -0.75
CA GLY A 161 -3.71 4.11 -1.39
C GLY A 161 -4.66 4.76 -0.39
N GLU A 162 -5.22 3.96 0.54
CA GLU A 162 -6.02 4.49 1.65
C GLU A 162 -5.22 5.46 2.52
N TYR A 163 -3.96 5.13 2.82
CA TYR A 163 -3.10 5.99 3.61
C TYR A 163 -2.80 7.32 2.90
N ALA A 164 -2.55 7.28 1.60
CA ALA A 164 -2.29 8.47 0.80
C ALA A 164 -3.51 9.41 0.81
N GLU A 165 -4.71 8.85 0.69
CA GLU A 165 -5.96 9.62 0.82
C GLU A 165 -6.14 10.21 2.21
N PHE A 166 -5.84 9.44 3.25
CA PHE A 166 -5.86 9.93 4.64
C PHE A 166 -4.93 11.13 4.83
N LEU A 167 -3.69 11.06 4.35
CA LEU A 167 -2.73 12.17 4.43
C LEU A 167 -3.11 13.35 3.52
N GLU A 168 -3.75 13.09 2.37
CA GLU A 168 -4.26 14.17 1.51
C GLU A 168 -5.32 15.00 2.25
N ARG A 169 -6.23 14.34 2.98
CA ARG A 169 -7.31 14.98 3.75
C ARG A 169 -6.83 15.61 5.06
N THR A 170 -5.99 14.91 5.83
CA THR A 170 -5.62 15.34 7.19
C THR A 170 -4.35 16.18 7.24
N ARG A 171 -3.47 16.05 6.23
CA ARG A 171 -2.12 16.64 6.23
C ARG A 171 -1.29 16.27 7.47
N LEU A 172 -1.59 15.11 8.07
CA LEU A 172 -0.94 14.71 9.32
C LEU A 172 0.57 14.55 9.15
N ASP A 173 1.04 14.16 7.97
CA ASP A 173 2.46 14.09 7.59
C ASP A 173 3.19 15.43 7.67
N ILE A 174 2.47 16.54 7.45
CA ILE A 174 3.01 17.90 7.55
C ILE A 174 2.87 18.43 8.98
N LEU A 175 1.72 18.17 9.61
CA LEU A 175 1.39 18.67 10.94
C LEU A 175 2.18 17.96 12.05
N ARG A 176 2.43 16.65 11.90
CA ARG A 176 3.17 15.78 12.82
C ARG A 176 4.12 14.88 12.01
N PRO A 177 5.32 15.38 11.62
CA PRO A 177 6.24 14.64 10.74
C PRO A 177 6.69 13.27 11.29
N GLU A 178 6.72 13.11 12.61
CA GLU A 178 7.11 11.87 13.30
C GLU A 178 5.99 10.81 13.35
N GLN A 179 4.81 11.10 12.80
CA GLN A 179 3.71 10.16 12.77
C GLN A 179 4.07 8.90 11.97
N ASN A 180 3.62 7.75 12.46
CA ASN A 180 3.77 6.48 11.76
C ASN A 180 2.51 5.62 11.94
N ILE A 181 1.38 6.10 11.40
CA ILE A 181 0.13 5.36 11.42
C ILE A 181 0.12 4.40 10.23
N ARG A 182 0.34 3.11 10.49
CA ARG A 182 0.29 2.04 9.50
C ARG A 182 -0.74 1.01 9.94
N PHE A 183 -1.65 0.61 9.05
CA PHE A 183 -2.58 -0.49 9.27
C PHE A 183 -2.10 -1.77 8.59
N SER A 184 -2.50 -2.93 9.13
CA SER A 184 -2.34 -4.23 8.47
C SER A 184 -3.61 -4.70 7.75
N ILE A 185 -4.74 -4.03 7.97
CA ILE A 185 -6.06 -4.36 7.42
C ILE A 185 -6.66 -3.13 6.75
N GLY A 186 -7.38 -3.35 5.63
CA GLY A 186 -8.06 -2.27 4.90
C GLY A 186 -9.21 -1.65 5.68
N GLY A 187 -9.56 -0.42 5.32
CA GLY A 187 -10.65 0.36 5.92
C GLY A 187 -10.27 1.12 7.20
N GLY A 188 -9.10 0.84 7.80
CA GLY A 188 -8.67 1.50 9.05
C GLY A 188 -8.59 3.02 8.94
N TYR A 189 -8.09 3.54 7.82
CA TYR A 189 -7.96 4.98 7.62
C TYR A 189 -9.30 5.71 7.45
N ALA A 190 -10.30 5.07 6.84
CA ALA A 190 -11.65 5.63 6.75
C ALA A 190 -12.26 5.80 8.14
N ARG A 191 -12.09 4.79 9.00
CA ARG A 191 -12.51 4.83 10.40
C ARG A 191 -11.79 5.91 11.21
N LEU A 192 -10.49 6.13 10.97
CA LEU A 192 -9.76 7.24 11.62
C LEU A 192 -10.34 8.61 11.23
N LEU A 193 -10.76 8.80 9.99
CA LEU A 193 -11.39 10.05 9.55
C LEU A 193 -12.72 10.28 10.27
N GLU A 194 -13.49 9.23 10.52
CA GLU A 194 -14.70 9.28 11.34
C GLU A 194 -14.36 9.64 12.80
N HIS A 195 -13.35 9.00 13.40
CA HIS A 195 -12.89 9.33 14.76
C HIS A 195 -12.49 10.80 14.88
N ILE A 196 -11.71 11.33 13.92
CA ILE A 196 -11.31 12.74 13.88
C ILE A 196 -12.52 13.66 13.73
N ALA A 197 -13.50 13.29 12.90
CA ALA A 197 -14.71 14.09 12.70
C ALA A 197 -15.57 14.15 13.97
N VAL A 198 -15.76 13.01 14.65
CA VAL A 198 -16.48 12.93 15.92
C VAL A 198 -15.74 13.71 17.01
N HIS A 199 -14.42 13.57 17.10
CA HIS A 199 -13.57 14.33 18.02
C HIS A 199 -13.71 15.84 17.80
N ARG A 200 -13.63 16.29 16.55
CA ARG A 200 -13.82 17.70 16.16
C ARG A 200 -15.17 18.23 16.62
N TYR A 201 -16.24 17.43 16.45
CA TYR A 201 -17.59 17.82 16.84
C TYR A 201 -17.70 18.07 18.35
N PHE A 202 -17.27 17.11 19.18
CA PHE A 202 -17.33 17.26 20.64
C PHE A 202 -16.44 18.39 21.16
N MET A 203 -15.22 18.49 20.65
CA MET A 203 -14.33 19.60 21.00
C MET A 203 -14.93 20.97 20.66
N GLY A 204 -15.68 21.08 19.56
CA GLY A 204 -16.39 22.31 19.21
C GLY A 204 -17.51 22.68 20.19
N LEU A 205 -18.22 21.67 20.74
CA LEU A 205 -19.22 21.88 21.79
C LEU A 205 -18.58 22.36 23.08
N ASP A 206 -17.49 21.72 23.51
CA ASP A 206 -16.80 22.03 24.76
C ASP A 206 -16.16 23.43 24.74
N LEU A 207 -15.52 23.78 23.62
CA LEU A 207 -14.88 25.09 23.44
C LEU A 207 -15.87 26.19 23.03
N GLN A 208 -17.13 25.85 22.77
CA GLN A 208 -18.18 26.74 22.25
C GLN A 208 -17.73 27.58 21.03
N ARG A 209 -16.93 26.99 20.16
CA ARG A 209 -16.41 27.63 18.96
C ARG A 209 -16.17 26.62 17.86
N GLU A 210 -16.11 27.10 16.62
CA GLU A 210 -15.67 26.26 15.52
C GLU A 210 -14.18 25.92 15.68
N VAL A 211 -13.84 24.67 15.40
CA VAL A 211 -12.46 24.17 15.38
C VAL A 211 -12.07 23.88 13.94
N SER A 212 -10.86 24.31 13.55
CA SER A 212 -10.32 23.99 12.22
C SER A 212 -10.02 22.49 12.09
N GLU A 213 -9.99 21.99 10.85
CA GLU A 213 -9.63 20.60 10.59
C GLU A 213 -8.23 20.27 11.11
N ASP A 214 -7.23 21.09 10.79
CA ASP A 214 -5.86 20.90 11.28
C ASP A 214 -5.78 20.90 12.81
N GLY A 215 -6.56 21.77 13.46
CA GLY A 215 -6.65 21.84 14.91
C GLY A 215 -7.21 20.55 15.50
N ALA A 216 -8.25 19.99 14.87
CA ALA A 216 -8.83 18.72 15.30
C ALA A 216 -7.95 17.51 15.01
N VAL A 217 -7.28 17.47 13.86
CA VAL A 217 -6.34 16.41 13.51
C VAL A 217 -5.18 16.37 14.50
N THR A 218 -4.60 17.54 14.81
CA THR A 218 -3.47 17.63 15.74
C THR A 218 -3.87 17.29 17.17
N ASP A 219 -5.00 17.84 17.64
CA ASP A 219 -5.51 17.54 18.97
C ASP A 219 -5.88 16.05 19.13
N TRP A 220 -6.57 15.46 18.14
CA TRP A 220 -6.86 14.03 18.11
C TRP A 220 -5.58 13.18 18.17
N TYR A 221 -4.58 13.53 17.37
CA TYR A 221 -3.33 12.77 17.33
C TYR A 221 -2.61 12.81 18.69
N ASP A 222 -2.47 14.01 19.27
CA ASP A 222 -1.70 14.23 20.50
C ASP A 222 -2.44 13.74 21.76
N ASN A 223 -3.76 13.94 21.84
CA ASN A 223 -4.54 13.74 23.07
C ASN A 223 -5.41 12.48 23.05
N VAL A 224 -5.58 11.81 21.90
CA VAL A 224 -6.40 10.59 21.78
C VAL A 224 -5.57 9.43 21.24
N TYR A 225 -4.96 9.57 20.07
CA TYR A 225 -4.23 8.49 19.42
C TYR A 225 -2.94 8.14 20.16
N LEU A 226 -2.06 9.13 20.37
CA LEU A 226 -0.75 8.91 20.95
C LEU A 226 -0.78 8.32 22.37
N PRO A 227 -1.64 8.78 23.30
CA PRO A 227 -1.70 8.21 24.66
C PRO A 227 -2.09 6.73 24.68
N ILE A 228 -3.00 6.32 23.79
CA ILE A 228 -3.39 4.90 23.66
C ILE A 228 -2.23 4.08 23.07
N VAL A 229 -1.56 4.60 22.04
CA VAL A 229 -0.40 3.93 21.44
C VAL A 229 0.77 3.82 22.42
N GLU A 230 1.03 4.84 23.22
CA GLU A 230 2.03 4.81 24.28
C GLU A 230 1.69 3.77 25.35
N ALA A 231 0.42 3.64 25.73
CA ALA A 231 -0.03 2.58 26.63
C ALA A 231 0.17 1.18 26.02
N ILE A 232 -0.18 0.97 24.74
CA ILE A 232 0.07 -0.30 24.02
C ILE A 232 1.57 -0.66 24.03
N ARG A 233 2.44 0.34 23.79
CA ARG A 233 3.90 0.15 23.80
C ARG A 233 4.43 -0.20 25.18
N LYS A 234 3.96 0.50 26.22
CA LYS A 234 4.36 0.32 27.61
C LYS A 234 4.00 -1.07 28.14
N GLU A 235 2.80 -1.54 27.82
CA GLU A 235 2.33 -2.88 28.22
C GLU A 235 2.88 -4.00 27.32
N GLY A 236 3.45 -3.67 26.15
CA GLY A 236 4.08 -4.64 25.26
C GLY A 236 3.09 -5.57 24.53
N ILE A 237 1.80 -5.23 24.54
CA ILE A 237 0.69 -6.08 24.06
C ILE A 237 0.83 -6.43 22.57
N LEU A 238 1.50 -5.61 21.78
CA LEU A 238 1.72 -5.88 20.35
C LEU A 238 2.38 -7.24 20.09
N GLN A 239 3.15 -7.76 21.05
CA GLN A 239 3.80 -9.08 20.94
C GLN A 239 2.80 -10.24 20.87
N ASP A 240 1.61 -10.06 21.43
CA ASP A 240 0.55 -11.09 21.45
C ASP A 240 -0.28 -11.10 20.16
N PHE A 241 -0.10 -10.10 19.28
CA PHE A 241 -0.84 -9.92 18.04
C PHE A 241 0.10 -9.94 16.81
N PRO A 242 0.64 -11.11 16.42
CA PRO A 242 1.59 -11.21 15.32
C PRO A 242 0.98 -10.75 14.00
N GLY A 243 1.71 -9.91 13.26
CA GLY A 243 1.28 -9.34 11.99
C GLY A 243 0.32 -8.15 12.13
N ARG A 244 0.09 -7.64 13.35
CA ARG A 244 -0.70 -6.44 13.61
C ARG A 244 0.17 -5.24 13.94
N THR A 245 -0.44 -4.08 13.85
CA THR A 245 0.18 -2.77 14.08
C THR A 245 -0.48 -2.07 15.27
N GLU A 246 0.21 -1.06 15.80
CA GLU A 246 -0.33 -0.20 16.87
C GLU A 246 -1.63 0.49 16.44
N ALA A 247 -1.76 0.85 15.16
CA ALA A 247 -2.97 1.47 14.63
C ALA A 247 -4.17 0.48 14.59
N ASP A 248 -3.92 -0.79 14.23
CA ASP A 248 -4.96 -1.83 14.29
C ASP A 248 -5.49 -1.98 15.73
N LEU A 249 -4.57 -2.12 16.70
CA LEU A 249 -4.91 -2.25 18.11
C LEU A 249 -5.62 -1.01 18.65
N TYR A 250 -5.19 0.19 18.26
CA TYR A 250 -5.88 1.44 18.61
C TYR A 250 -7.37 1.39 18.25
N LEU A 251 -7.71 1.00 17.02
CA LEU A 251 -9.11 0.91 16.60
C LEU A 251 -9.88 -0.13 17.42
N TRP A 252 -9.28 -1.30 17.67
CA TRP A 252 -9.94 -2.35 18.46
C TRP A 252 -10.18 -1.96 19.92
N ILE A 253 -9.21 -1.27 20.53
CA ILE A 253 -9.34 -0.79 21.91
C ILE A 253 -10.38 0.34 21.99
N MET A 254 -10.45 1.22 20.99
CA MET A 254 -11.49 2.25 20.93
C MET A 254 -12.89 1.64 20.79
N ASP A 255 -13.05 0.60 19.96
CA ASP A 255 -14.32 -0.14 19.82
C ASP A 255 -14.70 -0.83 21.14
N HIS A 256 -13.74 -1.48 21.79
CA HIS A 256 -13.94 -2.14 23.07
C HIS A 256 -14.30 -1.15 24.19
N LYS A 257 -13.61 -0.01 24.25
CA LYS A 257 -13.94 1.06 25.20
C LYS A 257 -15.35 1.60 24.98
N HIS A 258 -15.79 1.75 23.74
CA HIS A 258 -17.17 2.16 23.45
C HIS A 258 -18.17 1.11 23.93
N TYR A 259 -17.91 -0.17 23.66
CA TYR A 259 -18.74 -1.29 24.14
C TYR A 259 -18.87 -1.32 25.67
N LEU A 260 -17.76 -1.18 26.41
CA LEU A 260 -17.74 -1.12 27.87
C LEU A 260 -18.52 0.09 28.41
N LYS A 261 -18.43 1.24 27.75
CA LYS A 261 -19.17 2.44 28.17
C LYS A 261 -20.68 2.24 28.04
N GLU A 262 -21.14 1.58 26.98
CA GLU A 262 -22.57 1.32 26.75
C GLU A 262 -23.14 0.24 27.69
N HIS A 263 -22.38 -0.82 27.96
CA HIS A 263 -22.89 -1.99 28.69
C HIS A 263 -22.53 -1.99 30.18
N CYS A 264 -21.46 -1.31 30.59
CA CYS A 264 -20.93 -1.33 31.95
C CYS A 264 -20.89 0.04 32.64
N SER A 265 -21.21 1.14 31.94
CA SER A 265 -21.23 2.52 32.49
C SER A 265 -19.91 2.96 33.16
N CYS A 266 -18.76 2.48 32.69
CA CYS A 266 -17.43 2.89 33.16
C CYS A 266 -16.75 3.77 32.12
N ASP A 267 -16.33 4.99 32.49
CA ASP A 267 -15.40 5.77 31.67
C ASP A 267 -13.98 5.35 32.03
N VAL A 268 -13.41 4.48 31.19
CA VAL A 268 -12.16 3.79 31.48
C VAL A 268 -10.98 4.60 30.92
N PRO A 269 -9.94 4.92 31.73
CA PRO A 269 -8.73 5.57 31.25
C PRO A 269 -8.00 4.69 30.21
N PRO A 270 -7.16 5.28 29.33
CA PRO A 270 -6.49 4.55 28.25
C PRO A 270 -5.74 3.30 28.70
N GLU A 271 -5.00 3.39 29.81
CA GLU A 271 -4.19 2.29 30.35
C GLU A 271 -5.06 1.11 30.80
N GLU A 272 -6.20 1.38 31.44
CA GLU A 272 -7.12 0.33 31.92
C GLU A 272 -7.91 -0.29 30.75
N ALA A 273 -8.27 0.49 29.72
CA ALA A 273 -8.91 -0.05 28.51
C ALA A 273 -7.97 -0.95 27.69
N VAL A 274 -6.69 -0.59 27.64
CA VAL A 274 -5.63 -1.37 26.99
C VAL A 274 -5.37 -2.68 27.74
N ALA A 275 -5.26 -2.62 29.08
CA ALA A 275 -5.08 -3.80 29.93
C ALA A 275 -6.28 -4.75 29.87
N ASP A 276 -7.51 -4.23 29.99
CA ASP A 276 -8.74 -5.03 29.92
C ASP A 276 -8.88 -5.71 28.55
N TYR A 277 -8.57 -5.02 27.45
CA TYR A 277 -8.58 -5.63 26.12
C TYR A 277 -7.54 -6.75 25.99
N ALA A 278 -6.32 -6.55 26.49
CA ALA A 278 -5.29 -7.58 26.46
C ALA A 278 -5.72 -8.82 27.27
N GLU A 279 -6.24 -8.65 28.48
CA GLU A 279 -6.69 -9.77 29.31
C GLU A 279 -7.81 -10.59 28.65
N HIS A 280 -8.75 -9.94 27.96
CA HIS A 280 -9.90 -10.61 27.36
C HIS A 280 -9.65 -11.18 25.96
N PHE A 281 -8.69 -10.64 25.20
CA PHE A 281 -8.50 -10.97 23.78
C PHE A 281 -7.10 -11.49 23.42
N ALA A 282 -6.10 -11.46 24.32
CA ALA A 282 -4.73 -11.90 24.02
C ALA A 282 -4.50 -13.43 24.05
N GLU A 283 -5.50 -14.27 24.32
CA GLU A 283 -5.30 -15.73 24.27
C GLU A 283 -5.44 -16.31 22.85
N LYS A 284 -4.29 -16.69 22.26
CA LYS A 284 -4.06 -17.54 21.06
C LYS A 284 -5.32 -18.04 20.34
N PRO A 285 -5.68 -17.54 19.15
CA PRO A 285 -6.93 -17.96 18.53
C PRO A 285 -6.77 -19.31 17.83
N PRO A 286 -7.68 -20.30 18.01
CA PRO A 286 -8.15 -21.01 16.84
C PRO A 286 -8.99 -20.01 16.04
N LEU A 287 -8.66 -19.90 14.75
CA LEU A 287 -9.11 -18.96 13.71
C LEU A 287 -10.64 -18.74 13.52
N ARG A 288 -11.50 -19.11 14.47
CA ARG A 288 -12.95 -19.19 14.29
C ARG A 288 -13.76 -18.07 14.98
N ARG A 289 -13.20 -17.34 15.95
CA ARG A 289 -13.92 -16.28 16.69
C ARG A 289 -13.82 -14.87 16.07
N LEU A 290 -12.89 -14.65 15.14
CA LEU A 290 -12.73 -13.37 14.44
C LEU A 290 -13.84 -13.12 13.40
N GLN A 291 -14.48 -14.16 12.86
CA GLN A 291 -15.60 -14.00 11.92
C GLN A 291 -16.90 -13.59 12.62
N GLU A 292 -17.19 -14.14 13.80
CA GLU A 292 -18.43 -13.84 14.54
C GLU A 292 -18.48 -12.38 15.04
N ALA A 293 -17.32 -11.79 15.38
CA ALA A 293 -17.24 -10.38 15.75
C ALA A 293 -17.42 -9.43 14.56
N LEU A 294 -16.92 -9.81 13.37
CA LEU A 294 -17.09 -9.02 12.14
C LEU A 294 -18.54 -9.06 11.64
N ASP A 295 -19.20 -10.22 11.68
CA ASP A 295 -20.57 -10.38 11.20
C ASP A 295 -21.58 -9.62 12.08
N HIS A 296 -21.37 -9.54 13.40
CA HIS A 296 -22.24 -8.76 14.29
C HIS A 296 -22.08 -7.23 14.15
N ILE A 297 -20.93 -6.75 13.65
CA ILE A 297 -20.68 -5.32 13.45
C ILE A 297 -21.35 -4.80 12.17
N VAL A 298 -21.42 -5.61 11.11
CA VAL A 298 -22.10 -5.26 9.84
C VAL A 298 -23.60 -5.04 10.06
N ASP A 299 -24.26 -5.88 10.86
CA ASP A 299 -25.69 -5.76 11.15
C ASP A 299 -26.02 -4.54 12.03
N THR A 300 -25.10 -4.14 12.91
CA THR A 300 -25.31 -3.00 13.82
C THR A 300 -25.13 -1.66 13.10
N ILE A 301 -24.22 -1.57 12.12
CA ILE A 301 -24.03 -0.36 11.29
C ILE A 301 -25.19 -0.19 10.29
N GLY A 302 -25.78 -1.29 9.80
CA GLY A 302 -26.97 -1.25 8.92
C GLY A 302 -28.23 -0.66 9.59
N ALA A 303 -28.31 -0.67 10.91
CA ALA A 303 -29.48 -0.22 11.66
C ALA A 303 -29.48 1.28 12.03
N VAL A 304 -28.36 1.98 11.90
CA VAL A 304 -28.19 3.37 12.40
C VAL A 304 -28.29 4.45 11.30
N LEU A 305 -28.41 4.07 10.03
CA LEU A 305 -28.65 5.01 8.93
C LEU A 305 -30.10 4.89 8.41
N PRO A 306 -30.95 5.94 8.51
CA PRO A 306 -32.21 5.92 7.80
C PRO A 306 -31.92 5.98 6.30
N HIS A 307 -32.35 4.94 5.58
CA HIS A 307 -32.48 4.95 4.11
C HIS A 307 -33.25 6.21 3.69
N ARG A 308 -32.55 7.21 3.15
CA ARG A 308 -33.18 8.18 2.25
C ARG A 308 -33.41 7.50 0.91
N SER A 309 -34.60 6.91 0.77
CA SER A 309 -35.17 6.59 -0.53
C SER A 309 -35.24 7.89 -1.35
N HIS A 310 -34.50 7.93 -2.47
CA HIS A 310 -34.76 8.90 -3.53
C HIS A 310 -36.20 8.69 -4.02
N SER A 311 -37.12 9.56 -3.59
CA SER A 311 -38.44 9.68 -4.17
C SER A 311 -38.31 10.23 -5.59
N GLY A 312 -38.99 9.56 -6.52
CA GLY A 312 -39.01 9.85 -7.94
C GLY A 312 -39.34 11.30 -8.26
N ILE A 313 -38.66 11.77 -9.31
CA ILE A 313 -39.13 12.86 -10.14
C ILE A 313 -40.27 12.27 -10.98
N ASP A 314 -41.51 12.61 -10.66
CA ASP A 314 -42.63 12.46 -11.59
C ASP A 314 -42.90 13.79 -12.29
N PRO A 315 -43.15 13.78 -13.61
CA PRO A 315 -43.37 14.97 -14.41
C PRO A 315 -44.81 15.46 -14.25
N VAL A 316 -45.01 16.76 -14.05
CA VAL A 316 -46.33 17.39 -14.21
C VAL A 316 -46.35 18.08 -15.56
N GLU A 317 -47.12 17.49 -16.48
CA GLU A 317 -47.55 18.10 -17.73
C GLU A 317 -48.44 19.33 -17.49
N ALA A 318 -48.45 20.16 -18.53
CA ALA A 318 -49.05 21.47 -18.69
C ALA A 318 -50.53 21.63 -18.30
N GLU A 319 -50.89 22.83 -17.84
CA GLU A 319 -52.16 23.42 -18.25
C GLU A 319 -52.06 24.95 -18.43
N ILE A 320 -52.61 25.37 -19.56
CA ILE A 320 -52.77 26.70 -20.15
C ILE A 320 -53.88 27.44 -19.38
N VAL A 321 -53.72 28.72 -18.99
CA VAL A 321 -54.79 29.75 -19.07
C VAL A 321 -54.19 31.16 -19.16
N GLU A 322 -54.75 31.92 -20.10
CA GLU A 322 -54.62 33.36 -20.41
C GLU A 322 -54.56 34.34 -19.20
N ARG A 323 -53.71 35.37 -19.32
CA ARG A 323 -54.12 36.77 -19.56
C ARG A 323 -52.95 37.72 -19.76
#